data_AF-A0A650FNX6-F1
#
_entry.id   AF-A0A650FNX6-F1
#
_cell.length_a   1.000
_cell.length_b   1.000
_cell.length_c   1.000
_cell.angle_alpha   90.00
_cell.angle_beta   90.00
_cell.angle_gamma   90.00
#
_symmetry.space_group_name_H-M   'P 1'
#
loop_
_entity.id
_entity.type
_entity.pdbx_description
1 polymer ?
#
loop_
_entity_poly.entity_id
_entity_poly.type
_entity_poly.pdbx_seq_one_letter_code
_entity_poly.pdbx_strand_id
1 'polypeptide(L)'
;DVFVGDEACSKAGVLILKYPIEHGIVNNWDDMEKIWHHTFYNELRVDPTEHPVLLTEAPLNPKANREKMISLMFDTFNAPSFYVGIQAVLSLYSSGRTTGIVFDAGDGVSHTV
;
A
#
# COMPACT_ATOMS: atom_id res chain seq x y z
N ASP A 1 -19.59 3.27 12.35
CA ASP A 1 -18.52 4.07 11.72
C ASP A 1 -17.21 3.31 11.74
N VAL A 2 -16.43 3.44 10.66
CA VAL A 2 -15.07 2.88 10.56
C VAL A 2 -14.08 4.04 10.59
N PHE A 3 -13.07 3.94 11.44
CA PHE A 3 -11.98 4.91 11.53
C PHE A 3 -10.72 4.31 10.91
N VAL A 4 -9.91 5.14 10.24
CA VAL A 4 -8.69 4.74 9.55
C VAL A 4 -7.56 5.67 9.98
N GLY A 5 -6.32 5.16 10.02
CA GLY A 5 -5.13 5.96 10.30
C GLY A 5 -5.11 6.56 11.70
N ASP A 6 -4.72 7.84 11.79
CA ASP A 6 -4.54 8.55 13.06
C ASP A 6 -5.83 8.65 13.88
N GLU A 7 -6.99 8.71 13.22
CA GLU A 7 -8.28 8.72 13.91
C GLU A 7 -8.55 7.40 14.63
N ALA A 8 -8.18 6.26 14.02
CA ALA A 8 -8.30 4.95 14.66
C ALA A 8 -7.32 4.83 15.83
N CYS A 9 -6.08 5.31 15.64
CA CYS A 9 -5.04 5.27 16.66
C CYS A 9 -5.38 6.15 17.87
N SER A 10 -5.89 7.36 17.66
CA SER A 10 -6.30 8.29 18.74
C SER A 10 -7.43 7.73 19.62
N LYS A 11 -8.25 6.83 19.08
CA LYS A 11 -9.37 6.18 19.76
C LYS A 11 -9.08 4.71 20.10
N ALA A 12 -7.81 4.30 20.11
CA ALA A 12 -7.40 2.92 20.37
C ALA A 12 -7.92 2.35 21.71
N GLY A 13 -8.17 3.21 22.70
CA GLY A 13 -8.72 2.79 24.00
C GLY A 13 -10.18 2.31 23.96
N VAL A 14 -10.93 2.60 22.89
CA VAL A 14 -12.35 2.25 22.74
C VAL A 14 -12.67 1.52 21.44
N LEU A 15 -11.67 1.30 20.58
CA LEU A 15 -11.80 0.64 19.28
C LEU A 15 -11.03 -0.69 19.24
N ILE A 16 -11.54 -1.62 18.44
CA ILE A 16 -10.78 -2.83 18.07
C ILE A 16 -9.96 -2.49 16.82
N LEU A 17 -8.64 -2.40 16.99
CA LEU A 17 -7.72 -2.13 15.88
C LEU A 17 -7.48 -3.39 15.04
N LYS A 18 -7.44 -3.21 13.72
CA LYS A 18 -7.12 -4.24 12.74
C LYS A 18 -6.00 -3.75 11.83
N TYR A 19 -5.09 -4.65 11.50
CA TYR A 19 -3.97 -4.38 10.61
C TYR A 19 -4.13 -5.25 9.36
N PRO A 20 -4.55 -4.68 8.21
CA PRO A 20 -4.81 -5.48 7.02
C PRO A 20 -3.56 -5.97 6.29
N ILE A 21 -2.38 -5.44 6.66
CA ILE A 21 -1.07 -5.85 6.17
C ILE A 21 -0.29 -6.44 7.34
N GLU A 22 0.15 -7.69 7.21
CA GLU A 22 1.01 -8.35 8.18
C GLU A 22 2.25 -8.88 7.44
N HIS A 23 3.44 -8.63 7.99
CA HIS A 23 4.73 -9.01 7.39
C HIS A 23 4.89 -8.57 5.91
N GLY A 24 4.30 -7.43 5.52
CA GLY A 24 4.36 -6.90 4.15
C GLY A 24 3.40 -7.55 3.16
N ILE A 25 2.53 -8.46 3.62
CA ILE A 25 1.52 -9.14 2.80
C ILE A 25 0.13 -8.65 3.21
N VAL A 26 -0.72 -8.37 2.23
CA VAL A 26 -2.12 -8.03 2.46
C VAL A 26 -2.91 -9.28 2.81
N ASN A 27 -3.45 -9.33 4.02
CA ASN A 27 -4.29 -10.44 4.52
C ASN A 27 -5.78 -10.12 4.46
N ASN A 28 -6.17 -8.84 4.50
CA ASN A 28 -7.58 -8.43 4.42
C ASN A 28 -7.77 -7.31 3.38
N TRP A 29 -8.35 -7.66 2.24
CA TRP A 29 -8.60 -6.74 1.13
C TRP A 29 -9.72 -5.74 1.39
N ASP A 30 -10.76 -6.12 2.15
CA ASP A 30 -11.88 -5.23 2.47
C ASP A 30 -11.43 -4.05 3.36
N ASP A 31 -10.51 -4.33 4.28
CA ASP A 31 -9.91 -3.30 5.14
C ASP A 31 -8.84 -2.50 4.38
N MET A 32 -8.09 -3.10 3.45
CA MET A 32 -7.19 -2.36 2.55
C MET A 32 -7.92 -1.38 1.64
N GLU A 33 -9.06 -1.75 1.09
CA GLU A 33 -9.87 -0.87 0.25
C GLU A 33 -10.29 0.39 1.01
N LYS A 34 -10.68 0.25 2.28
CA LYS A 34 -11.00 1.39 3.16
C LYS A 34 -9.79 2.29 3.40
N ILE A 35 -8.59 1.71 3.55
CA ILE A 35 -7.35 2.47 3.67
C ILE A 35 -7.12 3.31 2.40
N TRP A 36 -7.20 2.70 1.22
CA TRP A 36 -7.00 3.43 -0.03
C TRP A 36 -8.08 4.50 -0.27
N HIS A 37 -9.33 4.20 0.04
CA HIS A 37 -10.40 5.19 -0.02
C HIS A 37 -10.09 6.40 0.88
N HIS A 38 -9.65 6.16 2.12
CA HIS A 38 -9.23 7.23 3.02
C HIS A 38 -8.02 8.00 2.47
N THR A 39 -7.03 7.32 1.89
CA THR A 39 -5.87 7.98 1.26
C THR A 39 -6.27 8.89 0.10
N PHE A 40 -7.12 8.44 -0.82
CA PHE A 40 -7.52 9.27 -1.96
C PHE A 40 -8.40 10.45 -1.55
N TYR A 41 -9.47 10.20 -0.78
CA TYR A 41 -10.50 11.21 -0.54
C TYR A 41 -10.26 12.08 0.69
N ASN A 42 -9.66 11.55 1.76
CA ASN A 42 -9.47 12.30 3.01
C ASN A 42 -8.09 12.95 3.07
N GLU A 43 -7.04 12.18 2.77
CA GLU A 43 -5.65 12.64 2.87
C GLU A 43 -5.26 13.47 1.64
N LEU A 44 -5.28 12.87 0.45
CA LEU A 44 -4.88 13.54 -0.80
C LEU A 44 -5.96 14.48 -1.33
N ARG A 45 -7.23 14.20 -1.03
CA ARG A 45 -8.41 14.96 -1.49
C ARG A 45 -8.48 15.09 -3.01
N VAL A 46 -8.17 14.00 -3.70
CA VAL A 46 -8.18 13.90 -5.17
C VAL A 46 -9.18 12.86 -5.63
N ASP A 47 -9.67 13.02 -6.86
CA ASP A 47 -10.41 11.97 -7.54
C ASP A 47 -9.43 10.95 -8.13
N PRO A 48 -9.44 9.67 -7.70
CA PRO A 48 -8.54 8.65 -8.22
C PRO A 48 -8.72 8.40 -9.72
N THR A 49 -9.89 8.72 -10.30
CA THR A 49 -10.17 8.51 -11.73
C THR A 49 -9.39 9.45 -12.66
N GLU A 50 -8.87 10.54 -12.13
CA GLU A 50 -8.09 11.53 -12.88
C GLU A 50 -6.57 11.34 -12.73
N HIS A 51 -6.12 10.43 -11.87
CA HIS A 51 -4.72 10.35 -11.43
C HIS A 51 -4.11 8.96 -11.63
N PRO A 52 -2.99 8.83 -12.37
CA PRO A 52 -2.17 7.61 -12.41
C PRO A 52 -1.75 7.17 -11.01
N VAL A 53 -1.85 5.87 -10.72
CA VAL A 53 -1.49 5.32 -9.40
C VAL A 53 -0.25 4.44 -9.52
N LEU A 54 0.78 4.75 -8.73
CA LEU A 54 1.94 3.90 -8.51
C LEU A 54 1.91 3.37 -7.08
N LEU A 55 1.89 2.04 -6.92
CA LEU A 55 2.00 1.39 -5.62
C LEU A 55 3.31 0.64 -5.47
N THR A 56 3.64 0.31 -4.23
CA THR A 56 4.80 -0.49 -3.87
C THR A 56 4.39 -1.82 -3.29
N GLU A 57 5.13 -2.88 -3.59
CA GLU A 57 4.95 -4.20 -2.96
C GLU A 57 6.25 -4.72 -2.34
N ALA A 58 6.10 -5.62 -1.39
CA ALA A 58 7.23 -6.35 -0.80
C ALA A 58 7.93 -7.24 -1.85
N PRO A 59 9.24 -7.48 -1.71
CA PRO A 59 9.94 -8.51 -2.49
C PRO A 59 9.21 -9.86 -2.39
N LEU A 60 9.16 -10.61 -3.50
CA LEU A 60 8.55 -11.95 -3.58
C LEU A 60 7.04 -12.00 -3.25
N ASN A 61 6.31 -10.88 -3.37
CA ASN A 61 4.86 -10.85 -3.22
C ASN A 61 4.15 -11.83 -4.20
N PRO A 62 3.22 -12.69 -3.73
CA PRO A 62 2.49 -13.61 -4.59
C PRO A 62 1.77 -12.90 -5.75
N LYS A 63 1.79 -13.51 -6.95
CA LYS A 63 1.13 -12.95 -8.14
C LYS A 63 -0.35 -12.69 -7.93
N ALA A 64 -1.05 -13.55 -7.19
CA ALA A 64 -2.47 -13.39 -6.88
C ALA A 64 -2.76 -12.08 -6.13
N ASN A 65 -1.89 -11.67 -5.21
CA ASN A 65 -2.04 -10.40 -4.51
C ASN A 65 -1.85 -9.23 -5.47
N ARG A 66 -0.88 -9.34 -6.38
CA ARG A 66 -0.66 -8.32 -7.40
C ARG A 66 -1.87 -8.17 -8.34
N GLU A 67 -2.44 -9.28 -8.79
CA GLU A 67 -3.66 -9.28 -9.60
C GLU A 67 -4.84 -8.66 -8.84
N LYS A 68 -4.97 -8.96 -7.54
CA LYS A 68 -6.03 -8.38 -6.70
C LYS A 68 -5.87 -6.87 -6.51
N MET A 69 -4.64 -6.36 -6.33
CA MET A 69 -4.36 -4.91 -6.30
C MET A 69 -4.78 -4.23 -7.61
N ILE A 70 -4.40 -4.83 -8.74
CA ILE A 70 -4.72 -4.31 -10.08
C ILE A 70 -6.24 -4.23 -10.26
N SER A 71 -6.95 -5.33 -9.95
CA SER A 71 -8.41 -5.37 -10.06
C SER A 71 -9.07 -4.30 -9.19
N LEU A 72 -8.67 -4.13 -7.92
CA LEU A 72 -9.25 -3.08 -7.08
C LEU A 72 -8.98 -1.67 -7.64
N MET A 73 -7.77 -1.41 -8.14
CA MET A 73 -7.42 -0.07 -8.66
C MET A 73 -8.15 0.30 -9.95
N PHE A 74 -8.41 -0.68 -10.84
CA PHE A 74 -9.16 -0.43 -12.07
C PHE A 74 -10.67 -0.58 -11.91
N ASP A 75 -11.15 -1.58 -11.18
CA ASP A 75 -12.57 -1.91 -11.08
C ASP A 75 -13.29 -1.07 -10.00
N THR A 76 -12.61 -0.76 -8.89
CA THR A 76 -13.21 0.00 -7.77
C THR A 76 -12.86 1.48 -7.84
N PHE A 77 -11.58 1.81 -8.04
CA PHE A 77 -11.11 3.21 -8.03
C PHE A 77 -11.03 3.84 -9.42
N ASN A 78 -11.25 3.07 -10.48
CA ASN A 78 -11.24 3.52 -11.88
C ASN A 78 -10.01 4.37 -12.24
N ALA A 79 -8.84 4.01 -11.71
CA ALA A 79 -7.61 4.75 -11.99
C ALA A 79 -7.26 4.67 -13.49
N PRO A 80 -6.81 5.78 -14.12
CA PRO A 80 -6.53 5.83 -15.56
C PRO A 80 -5.33 4.97 -15.97
N SER A 81 -4.37 4.79 -15.06
CA SER A 81 -3.23 3.89 -15.25
C SER A 81 -2.66 3.45 -13.91
N PHE A 82 -2.01 2.28 -13.90
CA PHE A 82 -1.54 1.64 -12.68
C PHE A 82 -0.16 0.99 -12.88
N TYR A 83 0.72 1.15 -11.91
CA TYR A 83 2.02 0.47 -11.86
C TYR A 83 2.36 -0.01 -10.45
N VAL A 84 3.00 -1.18 -10.33
CA VAL A 84 3.52 -1.71 -9.07
C VAL A 84 5.03 -1.86 -9.16
N GLY A 85 5.73 -1.20 -8.25
CA GLY A 85 7.18 -1.30 -8.08
C GLY A 85 7.57 -2.09 -6.83
N ILE A 86 8.75 -2.71 -6.84
CA ILE A 86 9.33 -3.35 -5.65
C ILE A 86 9.93 -2.26 -4.76
N GLN A 87 9.60 -2.27 -3.47
CA GLN A 87 10.07 -1.29 -2.48
C GLN A 87 11.60 -1.07 -2.53
N ALA A 88 12.37 -2.16 -2.42
CA ALA A 88 13.84 -2.09 -2.43
C ALA A 88 14.41 -1.46 -3.72
N VAL A 89 13.81 -1.74 -4.88
CA VAL A 89 14.27 -1.19 -6.17
C VAL A 89 14.02 0.32 -6.23
N LEU A 90 12.86 0.78 -5.75
CA LEU A 90 12.54 2.21 -5.67
C LEU A 90 13.46 2.93 -4.69
N SER A 91 13.79 2.29 -3.57
CA SER A 91 14.79 2.79 -2.61
C SER A 91 16.17 2.92 -3.27
N LEU A 92 16.61 1.94 -4.08
CA LEU A 92 17.87 2.02 -4.82
C LEU A 92 17.87 3.20 -5.80
N TYR A 93 16.78 3.37 -6.56
CA TYR A 93 16.62 4.45 -7.52
C TYR A 93 16.61 5.83 -6.87
N SER A 94 16.04 5.96 -5.67
CA SER A 94 16.08 7.23 -4.93
C SER A 94 17.50 7.68 -4.60
N SER A 95 18.46 6.74 -4.52
CA SER A 95 19.87 7.02 -4.31
C SER A 95 20.66 7.34 -5.58
N GLY A 96 19.99 7.41 -6.74
CA GLY A 96 20.61 7.64 -8.05
C GLY A 96 21.44 6.46 -8.58
N ARG A 97 21.26 5.27 -8.00
CA ARG A 97 21.98 4.05 -8.40
C ARG A 97 21.01 3.10 -9.08
N THR A 98 21.51 2.35 -10.06
CA THR A 98 20.78 1.28 -10.74
C THR A 98 21.26 -0.11 -10.32
N THR A 99 22.40 -0.19 -9.63
CA THR A 99 23.00 -1.40 -9.09
C THR A 99 23.45 -1.17 -7.66
N GLY A 100 23.24 -2.16 -6.79
CA GLY A 100 23.56 -2.09 -5.37
C GLY A 100 22.82 -3.18 -4.60
N ILE A 101 23.11 -3.27 -3.31
CA ILE A 101 22.36 -4.10 -2.35
C ILE A 101 21.56 -3.15 -1.47
N VAL A 102 20.29 -3.46 -1.26
CA VAL A 102 19.37 -2.69 -0.43
C VAL A 102 18.99 -3.52 0.77
N PHE A 103 19.29 -2.99 1.96
CA PHE A 103 18.75 -3.48 3.22
C PHE A 103 17.55 -2.62 3.60
N ASP A 104 16.36 -3.19 3.51
CA ASP A 104 15.09 -2.52 3.82
C ASP A 104 14.50 -3.12 5.10
N ALA A 105 14.37 -2.32 6.15
CA ALA A 105 13.86 -2.75 7.46
C ALA A 105 12.64 -1.91 7.83
N GLY A 106 11.46 -2.51 7.72
CA GLY A 106 10.19 -1.91 8.09
C GLY A 106 9.62 -2.46 9.40
N ASP A 107 8.38 -2.09 9.70
CA ASP A 107 7.68 -2.45 10.93
C ASP A 107 7.51 -3.97 11.12
N GLY A 108 7.08 -4.69 10.07
CA GLY A 108 6.79 -6.12 10.15
C GLY A 108 7.80 -7.04 9.48
N VAL A 109 8.77 -6.51 8.72
CA VAL A 109 9.65 -7.32 7.86
C VAL A 109 10.97 -6.61 7.54
N SER A 110 12.05 -7.39 7.39
CA SER A 110 13.33 -6.92 6.90
C SER A 110 13.76 -7.73 5.68
N HIS A 111 14.13 -7.05 4.60
CA HIS A 111 14.55 -7.65 3.34
C HIS A 111 15.97 -7.19 2.97
N THR A 112 16.72 -8.08 2.33
CA THR A 112 17.96 -7.73 1.64
C THR A 112 17.80 -8.12 0.17
N VAL A 113 17.87 -7.14 -0.74
CA VAL A 113 17.65 -7.31 -2.18
C VAL A 113 18.84 -6.76 -2.97
#